data_AF-F6DM13-F1
#
_entry.id   AF-F6DM13-F1
#
_cell.length_a   1.000
_cell.length_b   1.000
_cell.length_c   1.000
_cell.angle_alpha   90.00
_cell.angle_beta   90.00
_cell.angle_gamma   90.00
#
_symmetry.space_group_name_H-M   'P 1'
#
loop_
_entity.id
_entity.type
_entity.pdbx_description
1 polymer ?
#
loop_
_entity_poly.entity_id
_entity_poly.type
_entity_poly.pdbx_seq_one_letter_code
_entity_poly.pdbx_strand_id
1 'polypeptide(L)'
;MDCNNVINFMNQQLKALKEIEDLVSHDENQASTHSIETEDLEALKTYVETMKRAAATASELAKHYKKGAQKDTPDSGTDEKPKKKRASAKKQEEPAQKPVEEQPEQPEQPEETAAAEEDEFDFLM
;
A
#
# COMPACT_ATOMS: atom_id res chain seq x y z
N MET A 1 -9.32 -2.59 -3.23
CA MET A 1 -8.62 -1.84 -2.16
C MET A 1 -9.63 -0.95 -1.47
N ASP A 2 -9.85 -1.09 -0.15
CA ASP A 2 -10.73 -0.16 0.57
C ASP A 2 -9.94 1.09 1.00
N CYS A 3 -10.26 2.22 0.37
CA CYS A 3 -9.65 3.50 0.69
C CYS A 3 -10.00 3.98 2.11
N ASN A 4 -11.13 3.56 2.70
CA ASN A 4 -11.50 3.94 4.06
C ASN A 4 -10.57 3.28 5.09
N ASN A 5 -10.37 1.96 4.97
CA ASN A 5 -9.42 1.24 5.80
C ASN A 5 -8.00 1.83 5.70
N VAL A 6 -7.54 2.17 4.50
CA VAL A 6 -6.22 2.80 4.30
C VAL A 6 -6.13 4.18 4.97
N ILE A 7 -7.15 5.03 4.85
CA ILE A 7 -7.19 6.33 5.54
C ILE A 7 -7.16 6.13 7.06
N ASN A 8 -7.93 5.18 7.59
CA ASN A 8 -7.98 4.90 9.02
C ASN A 8 -6.64 4.38 9.56
N PHE A 9 -6.01 3.45 8.85
CA PHE A 9 -4.69 2.91 9.17
C PHE A 9 -3.62 4.00 9.16
N MET A 10 -3.56 4.84 8.11
CA MET A 10 -2.60 5.95 8.05
C MET A 10 -2.84 7.00 9.15
N ASN A 11 -4.10 7.24 9.54
CA ASN A 11 -4.42 8.11 10.68
C ASN A 11 -3.99 7.51 12.04
N GLN A 12 -3.98 6.18 12.18
CA GLN A 12 -3.42 5.50 13.35
C GLN A 12 -1.89 5.57 13.35
N GLN A 13 -1.25 5.33 12.20
CA GLN A 13 0.20 5.46 12.04
C GLN A 13 0.69 6.88 12.39
N LEU A 14 -0.03 7.92 11.95
CA LEU A 14 0.29 9.31 12.30
C LEU A 14 0.19 9.62 13.80
N LYS A 15 -0.64 8.89 14.57
CA LYS A 15 -0.68 9.02 16.03
C LYS A 15 0.53 8.35 16.68
N ALA A 16 0.84 7.10 16.30
CA ALA A 16 2.00 6.38 16.81
C ALA A 16 3.31 7.15 16.53
N LEU A 17 3.47 7.71 15.32
CA LEU A 17 4.63 8.52 14.97
C LEU A 17 4.71 9.82 15.78
N LYS A 18 3.57 10.41 16.17
CA LYS A 18 3.54 11.55 17.08
C LYS A 18 3.94 11.13 18.50
N GLU A 19 3.48 9.99 18.99
CA GLU A 19 3.85 9.50 20.34
C GLU A 19 5.37 9.23 20.44
N ILE A 20 6.01 8.78 19.35
CA ILE A 20 7.47 8.65 19.24
C ILE A 20 8.16 10.03 19.20
N GLU A 21 7.64 10.98 18.43
CA GLU A 21 8.13 12.37 18.39
C GLU A 21 8.07 13.04 19.77
N ASP A 22 6.92 12.93 20.47
CA ASP A 22 6.71 13.44 21.82
C ASP A 22 7.68 12.78 22.82
N LEU A 23 7.99 11.47 22.67
CA LEU A 23 8.99 10.77 23.49
C LEU A 23 10.42 11.28 23.24
N VAL A 24 10.81 11.48 21.99
CA VAL A 24 12.14 12.00 21.63
C VAL A 24 12.32 13.42 22.15
N SER A 25 11.32 14.29 21.98
CA SER A 25 11.35 15.63 22.57
C SER A 25 11.32 15.60 24.11
N HIS A 26 10.71 14.60 24.74
CA HIS A 26 10.75 14.45 26.20
C HIS A 26 12.15 14.05 26.71
N ASP A 27 12.91 13.29 25.93
CA ASP A 27 14.32 12.97 26.22
C ASP A 27 15.21 14.21 26.08
N GLU A 28 15.10 14.95 24.96
CA GLU A 28 15.88 16.18 24.71
C GLU A 28 15.73 17.27 25.80
N ASN A 29 14.57 17.30 26.46
CA ASN A 29 14.26 18.25 27.53
C ASN A 29 14.70 17.77 28.93
N GLN A 30 15.17 16.53 29.06
CA GLN A 30 15.71 15.98 30.31
C GLN A 30 17.21 15.77 30.18
N ALA A 31 17.90 15.71 31.33
CA ALA A 31 19.28 15.20 31.34
C ALA A 31 19.19 13.67 31.14
N SER A 32 19.24 13.23 29.88
CA SER A 32 18.97 11.84 29.53
C SER A 32 19.99 10.88 30.14
N THR A 33 19.50 9.79 30.72
CA THR A 33 20.30 8.77 31.42
C THR A 33 20.24 7.41 30.73
N HIS A 34 19.79 7.37 29.48
CA HIS A 34 19.64 6.14 28.71
C HIS A 34 20.96 5.76 28.00
N SER A 35 21.10 4.48 27.64
CA SER A 35 22.26 3.98 26.89
C SER A 35 22.04 3.96 25.37
N ILE A 36 21.05 4.71 24.85
CA ILE A 36 20.78 4.82 23.41
C ILE A 36 21.85 5.71 22.77
N GLU A 37 22.40 5.29 21.64
CA GLU A 37 23.41 6.05 20.92
C GLU A 37 22.81 7.28 20.23
N THR A 38 23.59 8.36 20.10
CA THR A 38 23.09 9.61 19.48
C THR A 38 22.74 9.44 18.01
N GLU A 39 23.42 8.52 17.32
CA GLU A 39 23.19 8.19 15.92
C GLU A 39 21.82 7.49 15.73
N ASP A 40 21.46 6.57 16.63
CA ASP A 40 20.13 5.93 16.66
C ASP A 40 19.00 6.94 16.91
N LEU A 41 19.22 7.93 17.80
CA LEU A 41 18.25 9.00 18.05
C LEU A 41 18.05 9.91 16.83
N GLU A 42 19.12 10.25 16.10
CA GLU A 42 19.04 11.05 14.88
C GLU A 42 18.38 10.26 13.73
N ALA A 43 18.69 8.97 13.60
CA ALA A 43 18.03 8.06 12.68
C ALA A 43 16.53 7.94 12.99
N LEU A 44 16.15 7.84 14.27
CA LEU A 44 14.75 7.78 14.70
C LEU A 44 13.98 9.07 14.36
N LYS A 45 14.56 10.25 14.62
CA LYS A 45 13.98 11.55 14.22
C LYS A 45 13.73 11.60 12.71
N THR A 46 14.76 11.29 11.93
CA THR A 46 14.72 11.30 10.46
C THR A 46 13.67 10.31 9.91
N TYR A 47 13.57 9.13 10.51
CA TYR A 47 12.55 8.13 10.18
C TYR A 47 11.14 8.65 10.47
N VAL A 48 10.92 9.24 11.66
CA VAL A 48 9.61 9.76 12.07
C VAL A 48 9.12 10.86 11.14
N GLU A 49 9.97 11.85 10.81
CA GLU A 49 9.63 12.90 9.84
C GLU A 49 9.27 12.34 8.46
N THR A 50 10.11 11.43 7.94
CA THR A 50 9.92 10.79 6.64
C THR A 50 8.62 10.00 6.59
N MET A 51 8.35 9.20 7.63
CA MET A 51 7.15 8.35 7.69
C MET A 51 5.88 9.18 7.94
N LYS A 52 5.95 10.28 8.69
CA LYS A 52 4.83 11.24 8.84
C LYS A 52 4.44 11.81 7.48
N ARG A 53 5.42 12.21 6.65
CA ARG A 53 5.17 12.67 5.28
C ARG A 53 4.58 11.56 4.41
N ALA A 54 5.15 10.35 4.44
CA ALA A 54 4.66 9.20 3.67
C ALA A 54 3.21 8.83 4.02
N ALA A 55 2.87 8.73 5.31
CA ALA A 55 1.52 8.41 5.78
C ALA A 55 0.50 9.51 5.43
N ALA A 56 0.89 10.79 5.50
CA ALA A 56 0.06 11.90 5.05
C ALA A 56 -0.24 11.81 3.55
N THR A 57 0.78 11.62 2.71
CA THR A 57 0.64 11.44 1.25
C THR A 57 -0.20 10.22 0.90
N ALA A 58 -0.01 9.08 1.57
CA ALA A 58 -0.83 7.88 1.35
C ALA A 58 -2.30 8.10 1.73
N SER A 59 -2.57 8.81 2.84
CA SER A 59 -3.92 9.22 3.25
C SER A 59 -4.56 10.17 2.23
N GLU A 60 -3.80 11.09 1.64
CA GLU A 60 -4.28 11.99 0.59
C GLU A 60 -4.59 11.28 -0.73
N LEU A 61 -3.71 10.38 -1.18
CA LEU A 61 -3.97 9.52 -2.34
C LEU A 61 -5.22 8.66 -2.13
N ALA A 62 -5.38 8.04 -0.96
CA ALA A 62 -6.58 7.27 -0.64
C ALA A 62 -7.87 8.13 -0.62
N LYS A 63 -7.79 9.38 -0.14
CA LYS A 63 -8.92 10.35 -0.22
C LYS A 63 -9.25 10.71 -1.67
N HIS A 64 -8.23 10.90 -2.51
CA HIS A 64 -8.40 11.19 -3.94
C HIS A 64 -9.13 10.04 -4.65
N TYR A 65 -8.65 8.80 -4.51
CA TYR A 65 -9.30 7.63 -5.14
C TYR A 65 -10.69 7.33 -4.56
N LYS A 66 -10.91 7.53 -3.25
CA LYS A 66 -12.26 7.46 -2.66
C LYS A 66 -13.24 8.44 -3.31
N LYS A 67 -12.80 9.67 -3.59
CA LYS A 67 -13.61 10.71 -4.25
C LYS A 67 -13.84 10.42 -5.74
N GLY A 68 -12.86 9.80 -6.41
CA GLY A 68 -13.00 9.31 -7.79
C GLY A 68 -14.08 8.24 -7.91
N ALA A 69 -13.96 7.16 -7.12
CA ALA A 69 -14.93 6.05 -7.10
C ALA A 69 -16.37 6.47 -6.75
N GLN A 70 -16.56 7.62 -6.09
CA GLN A 70 -17.88 8.18 -5.78
C GLN A 70 -18.52 8.96 -6.95
N LYS A 71 -17.82 9.10 -8.09
CA LYS A 71 -18.35 9.71 -9.33
C LYS A 71 -18.68 8.69 -10.43
N ASP A 72 -18.20 7.46 -10.32
CA ASP A 72 -18.35 6.42 -11.36
C ASP A 72 -19.60 5.53 -11.15
N THR A 73 -20.49 5.88 -10.22
CA THR A 73 -21.88 5.39 -10.28
C THR A 73 -22.62 6.19 -11.35
N PRO A 74 -23.03 5.59 -12.49
CA PRO A 74 -23.78 6.31 -13.51
C PRO A 74 -25.14 6.71 -12.93
N ASP A 75 -25.39 8.01 -12.83
CA ASP A 75 -26.67 8.51 -12.38
C ASP A 75 -27.74 8.20 -13.43
N SER A 76 -28.50 7.15 -13.16
CA SER A 76 -29.58 6.67 -13.98
C SER A 76 -30.82 7.56 -13.77
N GLY A 77 -30.83 8.70 -14.46
CA GLY A 77 -32.04 9.17 -15.12
C GLY A 77 -32.85 10.27 -14.43
N THR A 78 -32.65 11.49 -14.93
CA THR A 78 -33.75 12.31 -15.44
C THR A 78 -33.26 13.08 -16.67
N ASP A 79 -33.69 12.72 -17.89
CA ASP A 79 -34.67 13.56 -18.62
C ASP A 79 -35.29 12.88 -19.86
N GLU A 80 -36.55 13.23 -20.12
CA GLU A 80 -37.38 13.04 -21.33
C GLU A 80 -37.66 11.66 -21.96
N LYS A 81 -38.79 11.62 -22.69
CA LYS A 81 -39.59 10.44 -23.07
C LYS A 81 -39.78 10.36 -24.62
N PRO A 82 -40.65 9.49 -25.15
CA PRO A 82 -40.25 8.35 -25.99
C PRO A 82 -40.41 8.59 -27.51
N LYS A 83 -39.52 8.02 -28.33
CA LYS A 83 -39.77 7.85 -29.78
C LYS A 83 -39.58 6.42 -30.25
N LYS A 84 -40.71 5.69 -30.37
CA LYS A 84 -40.83 4.45 -31.13
C LYS A 84 -40.54 4.70 -32.63
N LYS A 85 -39.72 3.85 -33.26
CA LYS A 85 -39.77 3.39 -34.67
C LYS A 85 -38.57 2.45 -34.91
N ARG A 86 -38.75 1.12 -34.80
CA ARG A 86 -39.04 0.17 -35.89
C ARG A 86 -37.99 0.13 -37.03
N ALA A 87 -37.26 -0.99 -37.02
CA ALA A 87 -36.76 -1.77 -38.16
C ALA A 87 -35.73 -1.14 -39.15
N SER A 88 -34.57 -1.79 -39.24
CA SER A 88 -34.29 -2.65 -40.40
C SER A 88 -33.32 -3.77 -40.02
N ALA A 89 -33.40 -4.92 -40.71
CA ALA A 89 -32.60 -6.10 -40.41
C ALA A 89 -31.54 -6.35 -41.49
N LYS A 90 -30.34 -6.76 -41.07
CA LYS A 90 -29.42 -7.52 -41.94
C LYS A 90 -28.54 -8.47 -41.11
N LYS A 91 -28.56 -9.74 -41.53
CA LYS A 91 -27.50 -10.77 -41.39
C LYS A 91 -26.09 -10.17 -41.55
N GLN A 92 -24.99 -10.70 -41.02
CA GLN A 92 -24.64 -11.98 -40.36
C GLN A 92 -23.34 -11.72 -39.53
N GLU A 93 -22.79 -12.57 -38.66
CA GLU A 93 -22.98 -13.99 -38.34
C GLU A 93 -22.60 -14.26 -36.85
N GLU A 94 -22.80 -15.49 -36.37
CA GLU A 94 -22.21 -16.12 -35.17
C GLU A 94 -21.71 -17.52 -35.60
N PRO A 95 -20.88 -18.28 -34.84
CA PRO A 95 -20.14 -17.95 -33.62
C PRO A 95 -18.64 -18.37 -33.68
N ALA A 96 -17.87 -18.02 -32.65
CA ALA A 96 -16.60 -18.68 -32.34
C ALA A 96 -16.38 -18.78 -30.81
N GLN A 97 -17.13 -19.68 -30.17
CA GLN A 97 -16.79 -20.17 -28.83
C GLN A 97 -15.74 -21.29 -28.95
N LYS A 98 -14.69 -21.25 -28.12
CA LYS A 98 -13.87 -22.37 -27.60
C LYS A 98 -12.65 -21.80 -26.82
N PRO A 99 -12.12 -22.50 -25.82
CA PRO A 99 -12.81 -22.80 -24.55
C PRO A 99 -11.97 -22.33 -23.33
N VAL A 100 -12.47 -22.60 -22.13
CA VAL A 100 -11.76 -22.42 -20.84
C VAL A 100 -10.76 -23.56 -20.62
N GLU A 101 -9.54 -23.21 -20.17
CA GLU A 101 -8.52 -23.99 -19.40
C GLU A 101 -7.19 -23.18 -19.56
N GLU A 102 -6.29 -22.99 -18.59
CA GLU A 102 -6.24 -23.40 -17.18
C GLU A 102 -5.26 -22.46 -16.42
N GLN A 103 -5.53 -22.17 -15.14
CA GLN A 103 -4.54 -21.84 -14.11
C GLN A 103 -4.97 -22.69 -12.91
N PRO A 104 -4.06 -23.38 -12.19
CA PRO A 104 -2.93 -22.73 -11.55
C PRO A 104 -1.61 -23.54 -11.55
N GLU A 105 -0.48 -22.89 -11.20
CA GLU A 105 0.48 -23.48 -10.26
C GLU A 105 1.43 -22.42 -9.65
N GLN A 106 1.44 -22.39 -8.32
CA GLN A 106 2.52 -21.92 -7.43
C GLN A 106 3.28 -23.18 -6.96
N PRO A 107 4.35 -23.09 -6.17
CA PRO A 107 5.51 -22.17 -6.24
C PRO A 107 6.85 -22.93 -6.06
N GLU A 108 7.97 -22.44 -6.61
CA GLU A 108 9.30 -22.95 -6.21
C GLU A 108 10.30 -21.83 -5.87
N GLN A 109 10.56 -21.69 -4.58
CA GLN A 109 11.87 -21.37 -4.01
C GLN A 109 12.49 -22.69 -3.50
N PRO A 110 13.77 -22.73 -3.11
CA PRO A 110 14.95 -22.11 -3.72
C PRO A 110 16.03 -23.17 -4.02
N GLU A 111 16.92 -22.97 -5.00
CA GLU A 111 18.09 -23.86 -5.12
C GLU A 111 19.23 -23.47 -4.16
N GLU A 112 19.93 -24.51 -3.72
CA GLU A 112 20.75 -24.58 -2.53
C GLU A 112 22.26 -24.43 -2.84
N THR A 113 23.02 -23.86 -1.91
CA THR A 113 24.47 -24.09 -1.67
C THR A 113 25.49 -24.09 -2.81
N ALA A 114 26.39 -23.11 -2.75
CA ALA A 114 27.84 -23.33 -2.89
C ALA A 114 28.53 -22.48 -1.79
N ALA A 115 28.88 -23.01 -0.62
CA ALA A 115 30.03 -23.89 -0.36
C ALA A 115 31.39 -23.19 -0.58
N ALA A 116 31.76 -22.26 0.32
CA ALA A 116 33.09 -21.65 0.37
C ALA A 116 33.48 -20.96 1.72
N GLU A 117 32.96 -21.38 2.88
CA GLU A 117 33.37 -20.84 4.20
C GLU A 117 33.49 -21.95 5.28
N GLU A 118 34.54 -22.77 5.19
CA GLU A 118 34.99 -23.68 6.26
C GLU A 118 36.52 -23.56 6.45
N ASP A 119 37.06 -22.35 6.66
CA ASP A 119 38.51 -22.16 6.92
C ASP A 119 38.85 -20.86 7.71
N GLU A 120 37.92 -20.30 8.49
CA GLU A 120 38.17 -19.08 9.31
C GLU A 120 37.74 -19.25 10.79
N PHE A 121 37.91 -20.46 11.34
CA PHE A 121 37.68 -20.73 12.77
C PHE A 121 38.89 -21.33 13.53
N ASP A 122 40.05 -21.46 12.89
CA ASP A 122 41.28 -22.04 13.49
C ASP A 122 42.27 -20.98 14.02
N PHE A 123 41.83 -19.74 14.21
CA PHE A 123 42.66 -18.63 14.72
C PHE A 123 42.45 -18.32 16.22
N LEU A 124 41.63 -19.10 16.96
CA LEU A 124 41.30 -18.76 18.36
C LEU A 124 41.24 -19.95 19.35
N MET A 125 42.23 -20.84 19.28
CA MET A 125 42.71 -21.65 20.43
C MET A 125 44.24 -21.76 20.42
#